data_AF-A0A936G1W8-F1
#
_entry.id   AF-A0A936G1W8-F1
#
_cell.length_a   1.000
_cell.length_b   1.000
_cell.length_c   1.000
_cell.angle_alpha   90.00
_cell.angle_beta   90.00
_cell.angle_gamma   90.00
#
_symmetry.space_group_name_H-M   'P 1'
#
loop_
_entity.id
_entity.type
_entity.pdbx_description
1 polymer ?
#
loop_
_entity_poly.entity_id
_entity_poly.type
_entity_poly.pdbx_seq_one_letter_code
_entity_poly.pdbx_strand_id
1 'polypeptide(L)'
;MAEERYVAAHLCALRAAAAVLASRTGAGGFSRPRSVWEVLPTLAPELTEWAGFFALAAGERAAIEREGRKVTARAADDLVRQAETFVGIVQDLLGVPPVVALPEYLTPVAPIRRHTDLAG
;
A
#
# COMPACT_ATOMS: atom_id res chain seq x y z
N MET A 1 -7.34 3.51 -15.25
CA MET A 1 -6.36 4.28 -16.07
C MET A 1 -5.00 4.34 -15.38
N ALA A 2 -3.91 4.74 -16.04
CA ALA A 2 -2.55 4.73 -15.46
C ALA A 2 -2.39 5.73 -14.29
N GLU A 3 -3.05 6.88 -14.42
CA GLU A 3 -3.12 7.95 -13.42
C GLU A 3 -3.75 7.45 -12.11
N GLU A 4 -4.88 6.74 -12.22
CA GLU A 4 -5.57 6.14 -11.06
C GLU A 4 -4.67 5.14 -10.33
N ARG A 5 -3.89 4.33 -11.06
CA ARG A 5 -2.95 3.37 -10.48
C ARG A 5 -1.81 4.09 -9.76
N TYR A 6 -1.30 5.17 -10.34
CA TYR A 6 -0.29 6.01 -9.70
C TYR A 6 -0.80 6.63 -8.39
N VAL A 7 -1.99 7.24 -8.43
CA VAL A 7 -2.63 7.84 -7.25
C VAL A 7 -2.90 6.79 -6.18
N ALA A 8 -3.46 5.63 -6.55
CA ALA A 8 -3.75 4.54 -5.64
C ALA A 8 -2.48 3.98 -4.97
N ALA A 9 -1.40 3.78 -5.74
CA ALA A 9 -0.10 3.32 -5.22
C ALA A 9 0.46 4.30 -4.17
N HIS A 10 0.41 5.60 -4.47
CA HIS A 10 0.88 6.62 -3.52
C HIS A 10 0.02 6.65 -2.24
N LEU A 11 -1.31 6.54 -2.36
CA LEU A 11 -2.20 6.49 -1.19
C LEU A 11 -1.99 5.22 -0.35
N CYS A 12 -1.63 4.10 -0.97
CA CYS A 12 -1.25 2.88 -0.27
C CYS A 12 0.00 3.11 0.60
N ALA A 13 1.06 3.69 0.00
CA ALA A 13 2.28 4.03 0.72
C ALA A 13 2.02 5.05 1.85
N LEU A 14 1.20 6.08 1.60
CA LEU A 14 0.82 7.08 2.61
C LEU A 14 0.16 6.43 3.85
N ARG A 15 -0.73 5.46 3.64
CA ARG A 15 -1.39 4.73 4.73
C ARG A 15 -0.41 3.85 5.51
N ALA A 16 0.51 3.17 4.82
CA ALA A 16 1.55 2.38 5.46
C ALA A 16 2.47 3.26 6.33
N ALA A 17 2.93 4.40 5.81
CA ALA A 17 3.73 5.35 6.59
C ALA A 17 2.95 5.89 7.81
N ALA A 18 1.67 6.22 7.65
CA ALA A 18 0.83 6.65 8.77
C ALA A 18 0.69 5.58 9.85
N ALA A 19 0.61 4.30 9.49
CA ALA A 19 0.59 3.19 10.45
C ALA A 19 1.88 3.12 11.29
N VAL A 20 3.05 3.35 10.66
CA VAL A 20 4.33 3.44 11.38
C VAL A 20 4.35 4.63 12.35
N LEU A 21 3.85 5.80 11.92
CA LEU A 21 3.77 6.94 12.82
C LEU A 21 2.85 6.67 14.01
N ALA A 22 1.69 6.06 13.76
CA ALA A 22 0.72 5.72 14.80
C ALA A 22 1.28 4.71 15.81
N SER A 23 2.04 3.71 15.36
CA SER A 23 2.65 2.72 16.25
C SER A 23 3.74 3.31 17.15
N ARG A 24 4.37 4.42 16.74
CA ARG A 24 5.48 5.06 17.48
C ARG A 24 5.07 6.26 18.34
N THR A 25 3.96 6.93 18.03
CA THR A 25 3.56 8.18 18.71
C THR A 25 2.51 8.03 19.82
N GLY A 26 1.88 6.86 19.97
CA GLY A 26 0.81 6.67 20.94
C GLY A 26 -0.38 7.62 20.70
N ALA A 27 -1.28 7.77 21.69
CA ALA A 27 -2.50 8.57 21.55
C ALA A 27 -2.28 10.11 21.50
N GLY A 28 -1.05 10.58 21.70
CA GLY A 28 -0.66 12.00 21.64
C GLY A 28 -0.08 12.35 20.28
N GLY A 29 -0.95 12.48 19.26
CA GLY A 29 -0.54 12.78 17.89
C GLY A 29 0.24 14.09 17.71
N PHE A 30 0.70 14.36 16.49
CA PHE A 30 1.46 15.56 16.16
C PHE A 30 0.62 16.84 16.29
N SER A 31 1.13 17.83 17.02
CA SER A 31 0.50 19.14 17.23
C SER A 31 0.49 20.06 15.98
N ARG A 32 1.15 19.67 14.87
CA ARG A 32 1.26 20.49 13.65
C ARG A 32 1.00 19.68 12.38
N PRO A 33 0.36 20.26 11.35
CA PRO A 33 0.24 19.63 10.04
C PRO A 33 1.62 19.64 9.35
N ARG A 34 2.40 18.59 9.54
CA ARG A 34 3.56 18.27 8.71
C ARG A 34 3.20 17.11 7.79
N SER A 35 3.82 17.07 6.62
CA SER A 35 3.65 15.93 5.71
C SER A 35 4.14 14.65 6.42
N VAL A 36 3.44 13.53 6.21
CA VAL A 36 3.88 12.22 6.75
C VAL A 36 5.34 11.95 6.42
N TRP A 37 5.77 12.36 5.21
CA TRP A 37 7.09 12.11 4.65
C TRP A 37 8.17 12.98 5.29
N GLU A 38 7.80 14.13 5.87
CA GLU A 38 8.74 14.96 6.65
C GLU A 38 8.96 14.41 8.05
N VAL A 39 7.95 13.74 8.59
CA VAL A 39 7.96 13.24 9.97
C VAL A 39 8.57 11.84 10.05
N LEU A 40 8.36 11.01 9.03
CA LEU A 40 8.80 9.62 9.00
C LEU A 40 10.29 9.43 9.33
N PRO A 41 11.25 10.20 8.76
CA PRO A 41 12.67 10.04 9.08
C PRO A 41 13.03 10.26 10.55
N THR A 42 12.23 11.08 11.26
CA THR A 42 12.48 11.37 12.68
C THR A 42 12.11 10.19 13.56
N LEU A 43 11.01 9.50 13.22
CA LEU A 43 10.51 8.40 14.04
C LEU A 43 10.98 7.03 13.55
N ALA A 44 11.21 6.88 12.26
CA ALA A 44 11.67 5.68 11.57
C ALA A 44 12.82 6.03 10.61
N PRO A 45 14.02 6.30 11.15
CA PRO A 45 15.19 6.67 10.35
C PRO A 45 15.56 5.61 9.30
N GLU A 46 15.26 4.34 9.57
CA GLU A 46 15.40 3.23 8.61
C GLU A 46 14.53 3.38 7.35
N LEU A 47 13.52 4.26 7.37
CA LEU A 47 12.64 4.55 6.23
C LEU A 47 12.94 5.91 5.58
N THR A 48 14.09 6.53 5.88
CA THR A 48 14.43 7.88 5.36
C THR A 48 14.49 7.94 3.84
N GLU A 49 15.10 6.95 3.19
CA GLU A 49 15.20 6.90 1.74
C GLU A 49 13.81 6.80 1.09
N TRP A 50 12.95 5.95 1.64
CA TRP A 50 11.57 5.82 1.22
C TRP A 50 10.78 7.12 1.39
N ALA A 51 10.98 7.82 2.51
CA ALA A 51 10.34 9.11 2.75
C ALA A 51 10.73 10.15 1.67
N GLY A 52 12.02 10.22 1.31
CA GLY A 52 12.50 11.08 0.24
C GLY A 52 11.90 10.73 -1.13
N PHE A 53 11.88 9.44 -1.47
CA PHE A 53 11.29 8.95 -2.71
C PHE A 53 9.80 9.33 -2.83
N PHE A 54 9.00 9.04 -1.79
CA PHE A 54 7.56 9.32 -1.83
C PHE A 54 7.25 10.82 -1.71
N ALA A 55 8.09 11.63 -1.06
CA ALA A 55 7.93 13.08 -1.06
C ALA A 55 8.04 13.66 -2.48
N LEU A 56 8.97 13.16 -3.30
CA LEU A 56 9.08 13.54 -4.71
C LEU A 56 7.85 13.07 -5.51
N ALA A 57 7.42 11.82 -5.31
CA ALA A 57 6.22 11.28 -5.96
C ALA A 57 4.92 12.01 -5.57
N ALA A 58 4.88 12.64 -4.39
CA ALA A 58 3.72 13.42 -3.94
C ALA A 58 3.47 14.65 -4.82
N GLY A 59 4.54 15.28 -5.34
CA GLY A 59 4.43 16.41 -6.27
C GLY A 59 3.80 15.99 -7.60
N GLU A 60 4.20 14.84 -8.13
CA GLU A 60 3.64 14.29 -9.36
C GLU A 60 2.17 13.87 -9.16
N ARG A 61 1.85 13.21 -8.03
CA ARG A 61 0.45 12.88 -7.68
C ARG A 61 -0.43 14.14 -7.64
N ALA A 62 0.04 15.20 -6.98
CA ALA A 62 -0.72 16.44 -6.86
C ALA A 62 -1.02 17.07 -8.24
N ALA A 63 -0.07 17.01 -9.16
CA ALA A 63 -0.30 17.50 -10.51
C ALA A 63 -1.22 16.60 -11.34
N ILE A 64 -1.14 15.28 -11.20
CA ILE A 64 -2.10 14.36 -11.84
C ILE A 64 -3.53 14.70 -11.39
N GLU A 65 -3.73 14.90 -10.09
CA GLU A 65 -5.06 15.16 -9.51
C GLU A 65 -5.60 16.57 -9.81
N ARG A 66 -4.74 17.60 -9.73
CA ARG A 66 -5.17 19.01 -9.83
C ARG A 66 -5.07 19.57 -11.24
N GLU A 67 -4.07 19.13 -11.99
CA GLU A 67 -3.75 19.67 -13.33
C GLU A 67 -4.13 18.68 -14.44
N GLY A 68 -4.57 17.47 -14.10
CA GLY A 68 -4.89 16.43 -15.09
C GLY A 68 -3.66 15.91 -15.82
N ARG A 69 -2.46 16.03 -15.21
CA ARG A 69 -1.20 15.59 -15.80
C ARG A 69 -1.28 14.11 -16.18
N LYS A 70 -0.82 13.79 -17.39
CA LYS A 70 -0.75 12.42 -17.89
C LYS A 70 0.51 11.73 -17.37
N VAL A 71 0.35 10.48 -16.95
CA VAL A 71 1.46 9.61 -16.52
C VAL A 71 1.59 8.42 -17.47
N THR A 72 2.82 7.98 -17.72
CA THR A 72 3.04 6.80 -18.54
C THR A 72 2.62 5.53 -17.77
N ALA A 73 2.21 4.50 -18.50
CA ALA A 73 1.89 3.20 -17.90
C ALA A 73 3.08 2.66 -17.08
N ARG A 74 4.31 2.82 -17.60
CA ARG A 74 5.52 2.38 -16.92
C ARG A 74 5.79 3.14 -15.61
N ALA A 75 5.63 4.46 -15.59
CA ALA A 75 5.80 5.22 -14.36
C ALA A 75 4.76 4.84 -13.29
N ALA A 76 3.53 4.52 -13.71
CA ALA A 76 2.53 3.95 -12.80
C ALA A 76 2.93 2.56 -12.30
N ASP A 77 3.40 1.66 -13.17
CA ASP A 77 3.86 0.32 -12.78
C ASP A 77 5.06 0.38 -11.83
N ASP A 78 6.00 1.29 -12.09
CA ASP A 78 7.16 1.52 -11.23
C ASP A 78 6.72 2.00 -9.84
N LEU A 79 5.80 2.97 -9.77
CA LEU A 79 5.29 3.43 -8.48
C LEU A 79 4.52 2.32 -7.74
N VAL A 80 3.75 1.49 -8.44
CA VAL A 80 3.06 0.33 -7.85
C VAL A 80 4.08 -0.62 -7.21
N ARG A 81 5.13 -1.02 -7.95
CA ARG A 81 6.19 -1.89 -7.41
C ARG A 81 6.88 -1.30 -6.18
N GLN A 82 7.18 0.00 -6.22
CA GLN A 82 7.81 0.70 -5.10
C GLN A 82 6.88 0.78 -3.89
N ALA A 83 5.58 1.02 -4.10
CA ALA A 83 4.59 1.02 -3.03
C ALA A 83 4.41 -0.36 -2.40
N GLU A 84 4.35 -1.43 -3.20
CA GLU A 84 4.26 -2.81 -2.71
C GLU A 84 5.50 -3.19 -1.88
N THR A 85 6.68 -2.87 -2.37
CA THR A 85 7.95 -3.10 -1.64
C THR A 85 7.95 -2.37 -0.30
N PHE A 86 7.57 -1.09 -0.30
CA PHE A 86 7.49 -0.29 0.91
C PHE A 86 6.46 -0.83 1.91
N VAL A 87 5.29 -1.25 1.44
CA VAL A 87 4.26 -1.87 2.29
C VAL A 87 4.77 -3.15 2.93
N GLY A 88 5.50 -4.00 2.18
CA GLY A 88 6.14 -5.20 2.73
C GLY A 88 7.13 -4.88 3.84
N ILE A 89 8.01 -3.89 3.63
CA ILE A 89 8.94 -3.42 4.67
C ILE A 89 8.21 -2.93 5.92
N VAL A 90 7.13 -2.15 5.74
CA VAL A 90 6.32 -1.66 6.86
C VAL A 90 5.60 -2.80 7.58
N GLN A 91 5.10 -3.81 6.86
CA GLN A 91 4.48 -4.99 7.44
C GLN A 91 5.46 -5.76 8.33
N ASP A 92 6.67 -6.02 7.83
CA ASP A 92 7.74 -6.65 8.59
C ASP A 92 8.11 -5.84 9.84
N LEU A 93 8.23 -4.52 9.68
CA LEU A 93 8.54 -3.59 10.77
C LEU A 93 7.47 -3.57 11.87
N LEU A 94 6.21 -3.76 11.51
CA LEU A 94 5.08 -3.79 12.43
C LEU A 94 4.75 -5.21 12.94
N GLY A 95 5.44 -6.25 12.44
CA GLY A 95 5.15 -7.65 12.74
C GLY A 95 3.77 -8.11 12.25
N VAL A 96 3.25 -7.48 11.18
CA VAL A 96 1.95 -7.82 10.59
C VAL A 96 2.20 -8.75 9.40
N PRO A 97 1.56 -9.93 9.33
CA PRO A 97 1.74 -10.83 8.21
C PRO A 97 1.21 -10.19 6.91
N PRO A 98 1.86 -10.42 5.75
CA PRO A 98 1.36 -9.93 4.49
C PRO A 98 -0.02 -10.52 4.19
N VAL A 99 -0.96 -9.68 3.78
CA VAL A 99 -2.26 -10.13 3.30
C VAL A 99 -2.03 -10.76 1.93
N VAL A 100 -1.99 -12.10 1.89
CA VAL A 100 -1.97 -12.85 0.64
C VAL A 100 -3.36 -12.73 0.01
N ALA A 101 -3.46 -11.97 -1.07
CA ALA A 101 -4.67 -11.98 -1.90
C ALA A 101 -4.81 -13.39 -2.50
N LEU A 102 -5.82 -14.12 -2.04
CA LEU A 102 -6.19 -15.39 -2.68
C LEU A 102 -6.65 -15.06 -4.11
N PRO A 103 -6.18 -15.81 -5.13
CA PRO A 103 -6.66 -15.60 -6.48
C PRO A 103 -8.19 -15.77 -6.52
N GLU A 104 -8.89 -14.90 -7.25
CA GLU A 104 -10.36 -14.96 -7.39
C GLU A 104 -10.84 -16.29 -7.99
N TYR A 105 -9.94 -17.08 -8.58
CA TYR A 105 -10.24 -18.42 -9.05
C TYR A 105 -9.92 -19.48 -7.98
N LEU A 106 -10.81 -19.60 -6.99
CA LEU A 106 -11.01 -20.87 -6.30
C LEU A 106 -11.84 -21.73 -7.25
N THR A 107 -11.21 -22.72 -7.91
CA THR A 107 -11.96 -23.74 -8.65
C THR A 107 -12.98 -24.36 -7.70
N PRO A 108 -14.28 -24.35 -8.02
CA PRO A 108 -15.26 -25.09 -7.24
C PRO A 108 -14.86 -26.57 -7.29
N VAL A 109 -14.40 -27.10 -6.16
CA VAL A 109 -14.27 -28.55 -6.01
C VAL A 109 -15.69 -29.08 -6.07
N ALA A 110 -16.07 -29.70 -7.19
CA ALA A 110 -17.37 -30.32 -7.33
C ALA A 110 -17.58 -31.26 -6.13
N PRO A 111 -18.72 -31.17 -5.42
CA PRO A 111 -18.96 -32.02 -4.28
C PRO A 111 -18.89 -33.48 -4.73
N ILE A 112 -18.08 -34.28 -4.04
CA ILE A 112 -18.03 -35.74 -4.23
C ILE A 112 -19.46 -36.24 -4.05
N ARG A 113 -20.10 -36.64 -5.16
CA ARG A 113 -21.45 -37.18 -5.17
C ARG A 113 -21.40 -38.48 -4.36
N ARG A 114 -21.80 -38.43 -3.09
CA ARG A 114 -21.95 -39.64 -2.28
C ARG A 114 -23.05 -40.47 -2.92
N HIS A 115 -22.69 -41.65 -3.42
CA HIS A 115 -23.62 -42.63 -3.94
C HIS A 115 -24.43 -43.18 -2.76
N THR A 116 -25.51 -42.50 -2.40
CA THR A 116 -26.58 -43.07 -1.57
C THR A 116 -27.69 -43.54 -2.50
N ASP A 117 -27.52 -44.76 -3.03
CA ASP A 117 -28.63 -45.66 -3.31
C ASP A 117 -28.39 -46.87 -2.40
N LEU A 118 -29.08 -46.96 -1.27
CA LEU A 118 -30.46 -47.44 -1.10
C LEU A 118 -30.59 -48.92 -1.44
N ALA A 119 -30.63 -49.71 -0.38
CA ALA A 119 -31.26 -51.01 -0.33
C ALA A 119 -32.75 -50.87 -0.72
N GLY A 120 -33.25 -51.87 -1.46
CA GLY A 120 -34.66 -52.00 -1.82
C GLY A 120 -34.83 -52.98 -2.96
#